data_AF-A0A7C6BC97-F1
#
_entry.id   AF-A0A7C6BC97-F1
#
_cell.length_a   1.000
_cell.length_b   1.000
_cell.length_c   1.000
_cell.angle_alpha   90.00
_cell.angle_beta   90.00
_cell.angle_gamma   90.00
#
_symmetry.space_group_name_H-M   'P 1'
#
loop_
_entity.id
_entity.type
_entity.pdbx_description
1 polymer ?
#
loop_
_entity_poly.entity_id
_entity_poly.type
_entity_poly.pdbx_seq_one_letter_code
_entity_poly.pdbx_strand_id
1 'polypeptide(L)' 'QGMMWRAVDEYGNLVYSFIDTVNVLHPYYVIRGVAGILYLTGFVLFAYNIYKTITAGRKLDAEPQFKTPMA' A
#
# COMPACT_ATOMS: atom_id res chain seq x y z
N GLN A 1 -13.02 -15.89 -7.05
CA GLN A 1 -12.75 -17.07 -6.18
C GLN A 1 -14.04 -17.80 -5.84
N GLY A 2 -14.95 -17.22 -5.05
CA GLY A 2 -16.20 -17.90 -4.67
C GLY A 2 -17.15 -18.27 -5.81
N MET A 3 -17.14 -17.53 -6.93
CA MET A 3 -17.94 -17.89 -8.11
C MET A 3 -17.40 -19.12 -8.86
N MET A 4 -16.08 -19.37 -8.84
CA MET A 4 -15.48 -20.54 -9.51
C MET A 4 -15.71 -21.81 -8.69
N TRP A 5 -15.70 -21.71 -7.36
CA TRP A 5 -15.97 -22.84 -6.46
C TRP A 5 -17.46 -23.21 -6.34
N ARG A 6 -18.35 -22.40 -6.92
CA ARG A 6 -19.80 -22.62 -6.97
C ARG A 6 -20.31 -22.93 -8.38
N ALA A 7 -19.41 -23.00 -9.36
CA ALA A 7 -19.77 -23.31 -10.74
C ALA A 7 -19.94 -24.83 -10.90
N VAL A 8 -21.19 -25.24 -11.13
CA VAL A 8 -21.58 -26.63 -11.33
C VAL A 8 -22.19 -26.76 -12.73
N ASP A 9 -21.80 -27.79 -13.47
CA ASP A 9 -22.30 -28.07 -14.82
C ASP A 9 -23.74 -28.60 -14.78
N GLU A 10 -24.42 -28.69 -15.93
CA GLU A 10 -25.81 -29.21 -16.05
C GLU A 10 -25.96 -30.65 -15.52
N TYR A 11 -24.85 -31.37 -15.38
CA TYR A 11 -24.76 -32.74 -14.84
C TYR A 11 -24.36 -32.80 -13.35
N GLY A 12 -24.22 -31.67 -12.65
CA GLY A 12 -23.92 -31.64 -11.22
C GLY A 12 -22.43 -31.77 -10.84
N ASN A 13 -21.53 -31.74 -11.83
CA ASN A 13 -20.08 -31.82 -11.62
C ASN A 13 -19.45 -30.43 -11.48
N LEU A 14 -18.34 -30.31 -10.73
CA LEU A 14 -17.60 -29.05 -10.62
C LEU A 14 -16.91 -28.72 -11.95
N VAL A 15 -17.22 -27.55 -12.51
CA VAL A 15 -16.70 -27.09 -13.82
C VAL A 15 -15.21 -26.73 -13.76
N TYR A 16 -14.73 -26.26 -12.60
CA TYR A 16 -13.35 -25.82 -12.42
C TYR A 16 -12.69 -26.59 -11.28
N SER A 17 -11.49 -27.12 -11.53
CA SER A 17 -10.68 -27.70 -10.47
C SER A 17 -10.10 -26.58 -9.59
N PHE A 18 -9.77 -26.91 -8.34
CA PHE A 18 -9.16 -25.96 -7.41
C PHE A 18 -7.87 -25.34 -7.99
N ILE A 19 -7.11 -26.13 -8.74
CA ILE A 19 -5.87 -25.73 -9.41
C ILE A 19 -6.10 -24.64 -10.48
N ASP A 20 -7.19 -24.72 -11.23
CA ASP A 20 -7.50 -23.71 -12.27
C ASP A 20 -7.81 -22.35 -11.65
N THR A 21 -8.49 -22.37 -10.50
CA THR A 21 -8.74 -21.14 -9.74
C THR A 21 -7.43 -20.53 -9.24
N VAL A 22 -6.49 -21.34 -8.73
CA VAL A 22 -5.18 -20.87 -8.27
C VAL A 22 -4.36 -20.23 -9.42
N ASN A 23 -4.38 -20.85 -10.60
CA ASN A 23 -3.68 -20.31 -11.77
C ASN A 23 -4.22 -18.94 -12.21
N VAL A 24 -5.54 -18.76 -12.20
CA VAL A 24 -6.17 -17.46 -12.52
C VAL A 24 -5.85 -16.39 -11.48
N LEU A 25 -5.64 -16.79 -10.22
CA LEU A 25 -5.36 -15.87 -9.11
C LEU A 25 -3.90 -15.39 -9.08
N HIS A 26 -2.98 -16.17 -9.60
CA HIS A 26 -1.55 -15.88 -9.59
C HIS A 26 -1.20 -14.44 -10.05
N PRO A 27 -1.68 -13.94 -11.21
CA PRO A 27 -1.38 -12.56 -11.63
C PRO A 27 -1.91 -11.50 -10.65
N TYR A 28 -3.06 -11.72 -10.00
CA TYR A 28 -3.59 -10.78 -9.01
C TYR A 28 -2.70 -10.69 -7.76
N TYR A 29 -2.12 -11.82 -7.32
CA TYR A 29 -1.16 -11.82 -6.21
C TYR A 29 0.15 -11.12 -6.56
N VAL A 30 0.62 -11.23 -7.81
CA VAL A 30 1.79 -10.51 -8.29
C VAL A 30 1.54 -9.00 -8.27
N ILE A 31 0.43 -8.53 -8.82
CA ILE A 31 0.07 -7.10 -8.81
C ILE A 31 -0.03 -6.58 -7.38
N ARG A 32 -0.63 -7.37 -6.47
CA ARG A 32 -0.72 -7.01 -5.04
C ARG A 32 0.66 -6.90 -4.39
N GLY A 33 1.58 -7.81 -4.71
CA GLY A 33 2.97 -7.76 -4.23
C GLY A 33 3.69 -6.50 -4.70
N VAL A 34 3.59 -6.19 -5.99
CA VAL A 34 4.20 -4.98 -6.59
C VAL A 34 3.63 -3.70 -5.97
N ALA A 35 2.30 -3.62 -5.82
CA ALA A 35 1.65 -2.48 -5.17
C ALA A 35 2.10 -2.32 -3.71
N GLY A 36 2.26 -3.43 -2.98
CA GLY A 36 2.78 -3.43 -1.61
C GLY A 36 4.22 -2.91 -1.51
N ILE A 37 5.09 -3.29 -2.44
CA ILE A 37 6.49 -2.81 -2.49
C ILE A 37 6.52 -1.30 -2.74
N LEU A 38 5.72 -0.80 -3.68
CA LEU A 38 5.59 0.63 -3.96
C LEU A 38 5.12 1.41 -2.73
N TYR A 39 4.10 0.90 -2.02
CA TYR A 39 3.62 1.50 -0.79
C TYR A 39 4.70 1.55 0.31
N LEU A 40 5.38 0.42 0.54
CA LEU A 40 6.42 0.31 1.56
C LEU A 40 7.59 1.25 1.26
N THR A 41 7.98 1.37 -0.02
CA THR A 41 8.99 2.34 -0.47
C THR A 41 8.56 3.78 -0.16
N GLY A 42 7.31 4.14 -0.46
CA GLY A 42 6.76 5.46 -0.13
C GLY A 42 6.76 5.73 1.38
N PHE A 43 6.42 4.73 2.20
CA PHE A 43 6.44 4.85 3.66
C PHE A 43 7.86 5.08 4.20
N VAL A 44 8.87 4.38 3.67
CA VAL A 44 10.28 4.59 4.05
C VAL A 44 10.74 6.01 3.70
N LEU A 45 10.38 6.50 2.51
CA LEU A 45 10.68 7.89 2.12
C LEU A 45 9.99 8.91 3.03
N PHE A 46 8.75 8.65 3.42
CA PHE A 46 8.02 9.51 4.37
C PHE A 46 8.68 9.53 5.75
N ALA A 47 9.05 8.36 6.29
CA ALA A 47 9.77 8.26 7.56
C ALA A 47 11.12 8.98 7.51
N TYR A 48 11.86 8.88 6.40
CA TYR A 48 13.09 9.62 6.20
C TYR A 48 12.88 11.14 6.18
N ASN A 49 11.82 11.62 5.52
CA ASN A 49 11.48 13.04 5.53
C ASN A 49 11.16 13.54 6.94
N ILE A 50 10.39 12.79 7.72
CA ILE A 50 10.11 13.14 9.13
C ILE A 50 11.41 13.21 9.93
N TYR A 51 12.27 12.18 9.82
CA TYR A 51 13.54 12.14 10.52
C TYR A 51 14.41 13.36 10.19
N LYS A 52 14.49 13.73 8.91
CA LYS A 52 15.18 14.94 8.44
C LYS A 52 14.57 16.21 9.03
N THR A 53 13.23 16.32 9.09
CA THR A 53 12.56 17.49 9.68
C THR A 53 12.86 17.62 11.18
N ILE A 54 12.84 16.51 11.92
CA ILE A 54 13.12 16.51 13.37
C ILE A 54 14.60 16.87 13.64
N THR A 55 15.53 16.36 12.84
CA THR A 55 16.98 16.58 13.03
C THR A 55 17.50 17.88 12.44
N ALA A 56 16.83 18.47 11.45
CA ALA A 56 17.20 19.75 10.85
C ALA A 56 16.74 20.98 11.68
N GLY A 57 16.15 20.76 12.85
CA GLY A 57 15.71 21.82 13.74
C GLY A 57 16.87 22.67 14.25
N ARG A 58 17.01 23.89 13.71
CA ARG A 58 17.80 24.94 14.34
C ARG A 58 17.15 25.28 15.68
N LYS A 59 17.91 25.20 16.78
CA LYS A 59 17.43 25.66 18.10
C LYS A 59 16.98 27.11 17.95
N LEU A 60 15.71 27.37 18.27
CA LEU A 60 15.21 28.73 18.40
C LEU A 60 15.69 29.22 19.76
N ASP A 61 16.74 30.05 19.78
CA ASP A 61 17.27 30.65 21.02
C ASP A 61 16.30 31.66 21.67
N ALA A 62 15.29 32.11 20.93
CA ALA A 62 14.20 32.93 21.43
C ALA A 62 12.92 32.68 20.61
N GLU A 63 11.76 32.69 21.27
CA GLU A 63 10.46 32.67 20.58
C GLU A 63 10.36 33.92 19.69
N PRO A 64 10.05 33.80 18.38
CA PRO A 64 9.85 34.96 17.54
C PRO A 64 8.56 35.66 17.99
N GLN A 65 8.71 36.66 18.85
CA GLN A 65 7.66 37.56 19.28
C GLN A 65 7.14 38.33 18.05
N PHE A 66 5.93 37.96 17.59
CA PHE A 66 5.14 38.68 16.60
C PHE A 66 5.85 38.96 15.24
N LYS A 67 5.72 38.04 14.27
CA LYS A 67 5.71 38.44 12.85
C LYS A 67 4.29 38.79 12.41
N THR A 68 3.77 39.90 12.92
CA THR A 68 2.77 40.66 12.18
C THR A 68 3.46 41.34 10.99
N PRO A 69 2.86 41.34 9.79
CA PRO A 69 3.47 41.87 8.57
C PRO A 69 3.43 43.40 8.52
N MET A 70 4.00 44.08 9.51
CA MET A 70 4.36 45.50 9.44
C MET A 70 5.49 45.80 10.43
N ALA A 71 6.72 45.67 9.94
CA ALA A 71 7.90 46.50 10.24
C ALA A 71 9.07 46.01 9.37
#